data_AF-A0A5K8A502-F1
#
_entry.id   AF-A0A5K8A502-F1
#
_cell.length_a   1.000
_cell.length_b   1.000
_cell.length_c   1.000
_cell.angle_alpha   90.00
_cell.angle_beta   90.00
_cell.angle_gamma   90.00
#
_symmetry.space_group_name_H-M   'P 1'
#
loop_
_entity.id
_entity.type
_entity.pdbx_description
1 polymer ?
#
loop_
_entity_poly.entity_id
_entity_poly.type
_entity_poly.pdbx_seq_one_letter_code
_entity_poly.pdbx_strand_id
1 'polypeptide(L)'
;MIRIATRTIVLGLLLVFFHTPLHAVMLSDASSWWDYSYTAVDATPGSYTINFDFRSEMSADVPNFTWPDAFFATVYYVDGLSQFDLESSSYDDWDELFSLEYLGPYDNYGSITASALGGDWYHFTATLDNEYNFIIPTFELYDGNFITGDSWVEIENVNVVLDSSPAPVPEPGTMLLMLTGLTGLGAAMKRKKHLSSYK
;
A
#
# COMPACT_ATOMS: atom_id res chain seq x y z
N MET A 1 33.04 47.29 -17.15
CA MET A 1 31.88 46.41 -17.43
C MET A 1 32.06 45.15 -16.60
N ILE A 2 31.29 44.99 -15.51
CA ILE A 2 31.43 43.87 -14.57
C ILE A 2 30.26 42.90 -14.83
N ARG A 3 30.55 41.65 -15.21
CA ARG A 3 29.55 40.59 -15.38
C ARG A 3 29.43 39.81 -14.07
N ILE A 4 28.26 39.87 -13.43
CA ILE A 4 27.91 39.07 -12.26
C ILE A 4 27.31 37.75 -12.78
N ALA A 5 27.94 36.63 -12.46
CA ALA A 5 27.48 35.30 -12.82
C ALA A 5 26.53 34.78 -11.73
N THR A 6 25.24 34.67 -12.06
CA THR A 6 24.21 34.12 -11.16
C THR A 6 24.29 32.60 -11.20
N ARG A 7 24.66 31.95 -10.09
CA ARG A 7 24.59 30.49 -9.93
C ARG A 7 23.17 30.11 -9.54
N THR A 8 22.50 29.35 -10.40
CA THR A 8 21.22 28.69 -10.08
C THR A 8 21.50 27.51 -9.15
N ILE A 9 20.99 27.58 -7.92
CA ILE A 9 20.96 26.46 -6.99
C ILE A 9 19.65 25.72 -7.25
N VAL A 10 19.72 24.48 -7.75
CA VAL A 10 18.57 23.58 -7.83
C VAL A 10 18.42 22.93 -6.46
N LEU A 11 17.48 23.41 -5.65
CA LEU A 11 17.06 22.73 -4.43
C LEU A 11 16.27 21.49 -4.86
N GLY A 12 16.80 20.30 -4.61
CA GLY A 12 16.04 19.06 -4.74
C GLY A 12 14.93 19.03 -3.70
N LEU A 13 13.70 19.29 -4.12
CA LEU A 13 12.51 19.16 -3.29
C LEU A 13 12.27 17.66 -3.06
N LEU A 14 12.60 17.18 -1.85
CA LEU A 14 12.21 15.87 -1.39
C LEU A 14 10.68 15.90 -1.18
N LEU A 15 9.91 15.44 -2.17
CA LEU A 15 8.49 15.19 -2.00
C LEU A 15 8.33 14.00 -1.06
N VAL A 16 7.95 14.27 0.18
CA VAL A 16 7.46 13.24 1.10
C VAL A 16 5.98 13.06 0.78
N PHE A 17 5.64 11.98 0.09
CA PHE A 17 4.24 11.58 -0.14
C PHE A 17 3.67 11.10 1.20
N PHE A 18 2.92 11.96 1.87
CA PHE A 18 2.13 11.55 3.03
C PHE A 18 0.99 10.67 2.52
N HIS A 19 1.14 9.35 2.64
CA HIS A 19 0.00 8.44 2.56
C HIS A 19 -0.89 8.73 3.77
N THR A 20 -2.01 9.41 3.56
CA THR A 20 -3.05 9.47 4.58
C THR A 20 -3.71 8.10 4.61
N PRO A 21 -3.67 7.36 5.73
CA PRO A 21 -4.46 6.15 5.85
C PRO A 21 -5.92 6.51 5.60
N LEU A 22 -6.62 5.64 4.87
CA LEU A 22 -8.06 5.73 4.74
C LEU A 22 -8.68 5.78 6.14
N HIS A 23 -9.62 6.70 6.33
CA HIS A 23 -10.45 6.72 7.53
C HIS A 23 -11.30 5.44 7.58
N ALA A 24 -11.72 5.03 8.77
CA ALA A 24 -12.62 3.89 8.95
C ALA A 24 -13.84 4.01 8.02
N VAL A 25 -14.15 2.93 7.30
CA VAL A 25 -15.29 2.81 6.38
C VAL A 25 -16.24 1.76 6.93
N MET A 26 -17.54 2.03 6.89
CA MET A 26 -18.59 1.04 7.17
C MET A 26 -19.46 0.91 5.92
N LEU A 27 -19.58 -0.31 5.41
CA LEU A 27 -20.54 -0.69 4.38
C LEU A 27 -21.71 -1.41 5.04
N SER A 28 -22.94 -1.10 4.61
CA SER A 28 -24.14 -1.78 5.11
C SER A 28 -25.24 -1.82 4.05
N ASP A 29 -26.03 -2.89 4.05
CA ASP A 29 -27.24 -3.06 3.24
C ASP A 29 -28.44 -2.18 3.70
N ALA A 30 -28.27 -1.35 4.73
CA ALA A 30 -29.36 -0.64 5.38
C ALA A 30 -30.07 0.40 4.47
N SER A 31 -29.47 0.78 3.35
CA SER A 31 -29.97 1.87 2.50
C SER A 31 -29.90 1.64 0.98
N SER A 32 -29.16 0.63 0.53
CA SER A 32 -28.96 0.31 -0.88
C SER A 32 -28.74 -1.18 -1.03
N TRP A 33 -29.11 -1.71 -2.20
CA TRP A 33 -28.84 -3.12 -2.54
C TRP A 33 -27.35 -3.38 -2.83
N TRP A 34 -26.59 -2.31 -3.05
CA TRP A 34 -25.16 -2.32 -3.31
C TRP A 34 -24.53 -1.07 -2.67
N ASP A 35 -23.57 -1.30 -1.79
CA ASP A 35 -22.79 -0.26 -1.10
C ASP A 35 -21.30 -0.51 -1.36
N TYR A 36 -20.54 0.54 -1.62
CA TYR A 36 -19.13 0.39 -1.98
C TYR A 36 -18.28 1.59 -1.56
N SER A 37 -16.99 1.34 -1.34
CA SER A 37 -16.00 2.36 -1.06
C SER A 37 -14.67 2.00 -1.70
N TYR A 38 -13.96 3.02 -2.20
CA TYR A 38 -12.65 2.86 -2.78
C TYR A 38 -11.77 4.07 -2.52
N THR A 39 -10.46 3.91 -2.69
CA THR A 39 -9.51 5.02 -2.72
C THR A 39 -8.40 4.70 -3.67
N ALA A 40 -8.07 5.66 -4.54
CA ALA A 40 -6.94 5.49 -5.42
C ALA A 40 -5.62 5.81 -4.72
N VAL A 41 -4.63 4.98 -4.96
CA VAL A 41 -3.25 5.15 -4.52
C VAL A 41 -2.38 5.36 -5.75
N ASP A 42 -1.67 6.49 -5.80
CA ASP A 42 -0.62 6.72 -6.82
C ASP A 42 0.43 5.60 -6.72
N ALA A 43 0.70 4.94 -7.84
CA ALA A 43 1.60 3.81 -7.91
C ALA A 43 2.55 3.92 -9.11
N THR A 44 3.60 3.11 -9.07
CA THR A 44 4.50 2.89 -10.19
C THR A 44 4.61 1.39 -10.42
N PRO A 45 5.08 0.93 -11.58
CA PRO A 45 5.27 -0.49 -11.80
C PRO A 45 6.17 -1.13 -10.73
N GLY A 46 5.72 -2.23 -10.12
CA GLY A 46 6.40 -2.89 -9.01
C GLY A 46 5.49 -3.83 -8.22
N SER A 47 6.06 -4.49 -7.21
CA SER A 47 5.34 -5.38 -6.31
C SER A 47 4.93 -4.63 -5.04
N TYR A 48 3.70 -4.81 -4.58
CA TYR A 48 3.09 -4.08 -3.47
C TYR A 48 2.48 -5.03 -2.46
N THR A 49 2.60 -4.72 -1.17
CA THR A 49 1.78 -5.34 -0.13
C THR A 49 0.56 -4.47 0.14
N ILE A 50 -0.63 -5.03 -0.07
CA ILE A 50 -1.87 -4.47 0.46
C ILE A 50 -2.19 -5.10 1.81
N ASN A 51 -2.67 -4.28 2.75
CA ASN A 51 -3.19 -4.75 4.02
C ASN A 51 -4.31 -3.84 4.53
N PHE A 52 -5.21 -4.42 5.32
CA PHE A 52 -6.28 -3.71 6.00
C PHE A 52 -6.82 -4.58 7.14
N ASP A 53 -7.48 -3.94 8.10
CA ASP A 53 -8.26 -4.61 9.13
C ASP A 53 -9.74 -4.58 8.76
N PHE A 54 -10.46 -5.65 9.04
CA PHE A 54 -11.90 -5.71 8.85
C PHE A 54 -12.61 -6.50 9.96
N ARG A 55 -13.87 -6.18 10.18
CA ARG A 55 -14.82 -7.03 10.91
C ARG A 55 -16.18 -6.95 10.24
N SER A 56 -17.02 -7.94 10.50
CA SER A 56 -18.25 -8.08 9.75
C SER A 56 -19.31 -8.86 10.52
N GLU A 57 -20.56 -8.59 10.19
CA GLU A 57 -21.70 -9.46 10.48
C GLU A 57 -22.42 -9.66 9.15
N MET A 58 -22.38 -10.87 8.61
CA MET A 58 -23.07 -11.22 7.36
C MET A 58 -24.32 -12.02 7.69
N SER A 59 -25.41 -11.78 6.97
CA SER A 59 -26.67 -12.47 7.22
C SER A 59 -26.62 -13.95 6.82
N ALA A 60 -27.11 -14.80 7.73
CA ALA A 60 -27.34 -16.22 7.46
C ALA A 60 -28.67 -16.46 6.72
N ASP A 61 -29.55 -15.46 6.71
CA ASP A 61 -30.91 -15.60 6.23
C ASP A 61 -30.92 -15.48 4.71
N VAL A 62 -31.11 -16.62 4.05
CA VAL A 62 -31.26 -16.69 2.59
C VAL A 62 -32.66 -17.23 2.27
N PRO A 63 -33.66 -16.36 2.11
CA PRO A 63 -34.99 -16.77 1.66
C PRO A 63 -34.98 -17.62 0.38
N ASN A 64 -36.01 -18.43 0.18
CA ASN A 64 -36.11 -19.22 -1.05
C ASN A 64 -36.08 -18.30 -2.29
N PHE A 65 -35.23 -18.64 -3.26
CA PHE A 65 -35.03 -17.94 -4.54
C PHE A 65 -34.30 -16.58 -4.45
N THR A 66 -33.67 -16.24 -3.33
CA THR A 66 -32.73 -15.10 -3.24
C THR A 66 -31.28 -15.59 -3.22
N TRP A 67 -30.34 -14.65 -3.28
CA TRP A 67 -28.91 -14.90 -3.13
C TRP A 67 -28.48 -14.57 -1.70
N PRO A 68 -27.38 -15.13 -1.18
CA PRO A 68 -26.81 -14.62 0.07
C PRO A 68 -26.26 -13.21 -0.14
N ASP A 69 -26.16 -12.46 0.95
CA ASP A 69 -25.38 -11.22 0.94
C ASP A 69 -23.91 -11.56 0.81
N ALA A 70 -23.20 -10.75 0.04
CA ALA A 70 -21.82 -11.01 -0.30
C ALA A 70 -21.00 -9.72 -0.23
N PHE A 71 -19.84 -9.83 0.41
CA PHE A 71 -18.82 -8.79 0.39
C PHE A 71 -17.65 -9.20 -0.49
N PHE A 72 -17.11 -8.24 -1.23
CA PHE A 72 -15.94 -8.41 -2.09
C PHE A 72 -14.89 -7.36 -1.76
N ALA A 73 -13.66 -7.81 -1.58
CA ALA A 73 -12.47 -6.96 -1.56
C ALA A 73 -11.70 -7.20 -2.85
N THR A 74 -11.57 -6.15 -3.66
CA THR A 74 -10.96 -6.21 -4.99
C THR A 74 -10.00 -5.05 -5.14
N VAL A 75 -8.91 -5.25 -5.87
CA VAL A 75 -8.04 -4.17 -6.31
C VAL A 75 -8.27 -3.95 -7.79
N TYR A 76 -8.59 -2.72 -8.18
CA TYR A 76 -8.66 -2.32 -9.57
C TYR A 76 -7.41 -1.52 -9.94
N TYR A 77 -6.97 -1.65 -11.18
CA TYR A 77 -5.81 -0.94 -11.71
C TYR A 77 -6.22 -0.02 -12.86
N VAL A 78 -5.66 1.19 -12.88
CA VAL A 78 -5.85 2.14 -13.99
C VAL A 78 -4.60 2.95 -14.28
N ASP A 79 -4.40 3.30 -15.55
CA ASP A 79 -3.36 4.25 -15.97
C ASP A 79 -3.75 5.71 -15.71
N GLY A 80 -5.05 6.01 -15.61
CA GLY A 80 -5.56 7.33 -15.29
C GLY A 80 -6.89 7.30 -14.55
N LEU A 81 -7.01 8.09 -13.48
CA LEU A 81 -8.22 8.14 -12.65
C LEU A 81 -9.51 8.49 -13.40
N SER A 82 -9.41 9.23 -14.52
CA SER A 82 -10.58 9.52 -15.35
C SER A 82 -11.15 8.29 -16.08
N GLN A 83 -10.43 7.17 -16.08
CA GLN A 83 -10.86 5.90 -16.66
C GLN A 83 -11.57 5.02 -15.63
N PHE A 84 -11.37 5.24 -14.32
CA PHE A 84 -11.97 4.41 -13.29
C PHE A 84 -13.46 4.74 -13.11
N ASP A 85 -14.31 3.76 -13.41
CA ASP A 85 -15.73 3.79 -13.10
C ASP A 85 -16.21 2.35 -12.80
N LEU A 86 -16.49 2.10 -11.52
CA LEU A 86 -16.92 0.80 -11.03
C LEU A 86 -18.28 0.38 -11.63
N GLU A 87 -19.21 1.33 -11.77
CA GLU A 87 -20.58 1.04 -12.23
C GLU A 87 -20.65 0.67 -13.71
N SER A 88 -19.77 1.25 -14.53
CA SER A 88 -19.65 0.90 -15.95
C SER A 88 -18.58 -0.15 -16.25
N SER A 89 -17.92 -0.67 -15.22
CA SER A 89 -16.78 -1.60 -15.32
C SER A 89 -15.66 -1.06 -16.21
N SER A 90 -15.34 0.22 -16.05
CA SER A 90 -14.24 0.89 -16.74
C SER A 90 -13.02 0.90 -15.84
N TYR A 91 -12.06 0.04 -16.15
CA TYR A 91 -10.75 -0.08 -15.51
C TYR A 91 -9.82 -0.86 -16.46
N ASP A 92 -8.51 -0.82 -16.22
CA ASP A 92 -7.55 -1.48 -17.11
C ASP A 92 -7.34 -2.95 -16.70
N ASP A 93 -7.33 -3.26 -15.40
CA ASP A 93 -7.25 -4.62 -14.85
C ASP A 93 -7.79 -4.72 -13.41
N TRP A 94 -7.88 -5.92 -12.85
CA TRP A 94 -8.28 -6.15 -11.46
C TRP A 94 -7.76 -7.48 -10.88
N ASP A 95 -7.56 -7.50 -9.56
CA ASP A 95 -7.27 -8.69 -8.77
C ASP A 95 -8.28 -8.84 -7.62
N GLU A 96 -8.84 -10.04 -7.45
CA GLU A 96 -9.61 -10.39 -6.25
C GLU A 96 -8.67 -10.56 -5.05
N LEU A 97 -9.03 -9.99 -3.91
CA LEU A 97 -8.31 -10.19 -2.65
C LEU A 97 -8.93 -11.32 -1.84
N PHE A 98 -10.21 -11.15 -1.52
CA PHE A 98 -11.07 -12.17 -0.94
C PHE A 98 -12.53 -11.73 -1.03
N SER A 99 -13.41 -12.68 -0.76
CA SER A 99 -14.83 -12.45 -0.67
C SER A 99 -15.38 -13.08 0.62
N LEU A 100 -16.51 -12.57 1.11
CA LEU A 100 -17.04 -12.88 2.43
C LEU A 100 -18.55 -13.07 2.40
N GLU A 101 -18.99 -14.17 2.99
CA GLU A 101 -20.39 -14.57 3.17
C GLU A 101 -20.59 -14.96 4.64
N TYR A 102 -21.81 -15.38 5.02
CA TYR A 102 -22.12 -15.83 6.38
C TYR A 102 -21.17 -16.89 6.94
N LEU A 103 -20.70 -17.82 6.10
CA LEU A 103 -19.80 -18.90 6.55
C LEU A 103 -18.36 -18.43 6.78
N GLY A 104 -18.07 -17.16 6.48
CA GLY A 104 -16.75 -16.56 6.58
C GLY A 104 -16.11 -16.31 5.20
N PRO A 105 -14.81 -15.99 5.18
CA PRO A 105 -14.11 -15.67 3.96
C PRO A 105 -14.00 -16.87 3.00
N TYR A 106 -14.22 -16.63 1.72
CA TYR A 106 -13.97 -17.52 0.59
C TYR A 106 -13.05 -16.84 -0.43
N ASP A 107 -12.57 -17.60 -1.42
CA ASP A 107 -11.68 -17.14 -2.49
C ASP A 107 -10.56 -16.19 -2.00
N ASN A 108 -9.91 -16.59 -0.89
CA ASN A 108 -8.89 -15.78 -0.23
C ASN A 108 -7.52 -15.93 -0.93
N TYR A 109 -7.09 -14.87 -1.61
CA TYR A 109 -5.79 -14.75 -2.30
C TYR A 109 -4.71 -14.08 -1.44
N GLY A 110 -4.91 -14.00 -0.13
CA GLY A 110 -3.96 -13.48 0.84
C GLY A 110 -3.91 -14.29 2.14
N SER A 111 -3.59 -13.61 3.23
CA SER A 111 -3.57 -14.17 4.57
C SER A 111 -4.51 -13.37 5.48
N ILE A 112 -5.43 -14.08 6.14
CA ILE A 112 -6.34 -13.52 7.14
C ILE A 112 -5.91 -14.02 8.52
N THR A 113 -5.58 -13.10 9.42
CA THR A 113 -5.21 -13.41 10.81
C THR A 113 -6.00 -12.55 11.79
N ALA A 114 -5.90 -12.80 13.09
CA ALA A 114 -6.48 -11.90 14.09
C ALA A 114 -5.81 -10.51 14.04
N SER A 115 -6.60 -9.44 14.09
CA SER A 115 -6.10 -8.06 14.07
C SER A 115 -5.54 -7.63 15.43
N ALA A 116 -4.62 -6.67 15.39
CA ALA A 116 -4.13 -5.96 16.59
C ALA A 116 -5.21 -5.06 17.24
N LEU A 117 -6.28 -4.72 16.51
CA LEU A 117 -7.44 -4.00 17.06
C LEU A 117 -8.20 -4.85 18.12
N GLY A 118 -8.05 -6.17 18.07
CA GLY A 118 -8.64 -7.13 19.02
C GLY A 118 -10.12 -7.44 18.75
N GLY A 119 -10.73 -8.26 19.62
CA GLY A 119 -12.14 -8.63 19.48
C GLY A 119 -12.39 -9.56 18.29
N ASP A 120 -13.34 -9.17 17.44
CA ASP A 120 -13.76 -9.83 16.19
C ASP A 120 -13.08 -9.25 14.94
N TRP A 121 -12.08 -8.38 15.11
CA TRP A 121 -11.31 -7.83 14.00
C TRP A 121 -10.31 -8.84 13.44
N TYR A 122 -10.24 -8.87 12.12
CA TYR A 122 -9.29 -9.63 11.32
C TYR A 122 -8.38 -8.69 10.55
N HIS A 123 -7.18 -9.16 10.24
CA HIS A 123 -6.18 -8.47 9.43
C HIS A 123 -5.96 -9.26 8.15
N PHE A 124 -6.16 -8.62 7.00
CA PHE A 124 -5.87 -9.17 5.68
C PHE A 124 -4.52 -8.62 5.18
N THR A 125 -3.74 -9.48 4.52
CA THR A 125 -2.55 -9.06 3.78
C THR A 125 -2.37 -9.87 2.50
N ALA A 126 -2.00 -9.22 1.39
CA ALA A 126 -1.65 -9.86 0.13
C ALA A 126 -0.53 -9.09 -0.58
N THR A 127 0.21 -9.78 -1.44
CA THR A 127 1.18 -9.19 -2.36
C THR A 127 0.55 -9.10 -3.75
N LEU A 128 0.74 -7.98 -4.42
CA LEU A 128 0.20 -7.61 -5.71
C LEU A 128 1.35 -7.25 -6.65
N ASP A 129 1.21 -7.55 -7.94
CA ASP A 129 2.12 -7.05 -8.97
C ASP A 129 1.38 -6.00 -9.79
N ASN A 130 1.87 -4.77 -9.76
CA ASN A 130 1.25 -3.64 -10.43
C ASN A 130 2.10 -3.18 -11.62
N GLU A 131 1.47 -2.96 -12.78
CA GLU A 131 2.09 -2.34 -13.96
C GLU A 131 1.50 -0.94 -14.28
N TYR A 132 0.54 -0.47 -13.49
CA TYR A 132 -0.29 0.70 -13.76
C TYR A 132 0.09 1.91 -12.88
N ASN A 133 -0.46 3.08 -13.20
CA ASN A 133 -0.19 4.31 -12.44
C ASN A 133 -1.00 4.43 -11.14
N PHE A 134 -2.09 3.66 -11.00
CA PHE A 134 -2.94 3.68 -9.83
C PHE A 134 -3.37 2.28 -9.41
N ILE A 135 -3.36 2.06 -8.10
CA ILE A 135 -3.94 0.90 -7.43
C ILE A 135 -5.16 1.39 -6.66
N ILE A 136 -6.32 0.77 -6.85
CA ILE A 136 -7.59 1.20 -6.27
C ILE A 136 -8.20 0.05 -5.46
N PRO A 137 -7.81 -0.10 -4.18
CA PRO A 137 -8.53 -0.96 -3.26
C PRO A 137 -9.99 -0.54 -3.19
N THR A 138 -10.87 -1.51 -3.43
CA THR A 138 -12.30 -1.34 -3.52
C THR A 138 -12.98 -2.42 -2.69
N PHE A 139 -14.00 -2.01 -1.97
CA PHE A 139 -14.75 -2.84 -1.06
C PHE A 139 -16.22 -2.69 -1.42
N GLU A 140 -16.90 -3.81 -1.64
CA GLU A 140 -18.28 -3.84 -2.13
C GLU A 140 -19.09 -4.78 -1.26
N LEU A 141 -20.29 -4.35 -0.85
CA LEU A 141 -21.27 -5.17 -0.14
C LEU A 141 -22.55 -5.21 -0.99
N TYR A 142 -23.00 -6.41 -1.30
CA TYR A 142 -24.24 -6.68 -2.03
C TYR A 142 -25.28 -7.29 -1.09
N ASP A 143 -26.46 -6.67 -1.04
CA ASP A 143 -27.68 -7.18 -0.42
C ASP A 143 -28.36 -8.15 -1.40
N GLY A 144 -28.00 -9.42 -1.31
CA GLY A 144 -28.50 -10.48 -2.18
C GLY A 144 -29.82 -11.06 -1.68
N ASN A 145 -30.05 -11.00 -0.37
CA ASN A 145 -31.22 -11.58 0.29
C ASN A 145 -32.41 -10.60 0.36
N PHE A 146 -32.18 -9.31 0.10
CA PHE A 146 -33.11 -8.18 0.17
C PHE A 146 -33.68 -7.92 1.58
N ILE A 147 -32.92 -8.24 2.62
CA ILE A 147 -33.27 -8.03 4.03
C ILE A 147 -32.47 -6.83 4.54
N THR A 148 -33.14 -5.68 4.65
CA THR A 148 -32.46 -4.45 5.05
C THR A 148 -31.90 -4.50 6.48
N GLY A 149 -30.62 -4.22 6.62
CA GLY A 149 -29.95 -3.96 7.89
C GLY A 149 -29.44 -5.21 8.62
N ASP A 150 -29.22 -6.32 7.90
CA ASP A 150 -28.76 -7.58 8.51
C ASP A 150 -27.34 -8.00 8.09
N SER A 151 -26.73 -7.27 7.15
CA SER A 151 -25.32 -7.40 6.77
C SER A 151 -24.55 -6.07 6.83
N TRP A 152 -23.35 -6.12 7.42
CA TRP A 152 -22.41 -4.99 7.44
C TRP A 152 -20.94 -5.43 7.49
N VAL A 153 -20.07 -4.58 6.97
CA VAL A 153 -18.61 -4.74 7.04
C VAL A 153 -17.95 -3.41 7.42
N GLU A 154 -17.11 -3.42 8.44
CA GLU A 154 -16.26 -2.29 8.82
C GLU A 154 -14.81 -2.56 8.40
N ILE A 155 -14.14 -1.53 7.88
CA ILE A 155 -12.79 -1.60 7.32
C ILE A 155 -11.94 -0.46 7.90
N GLU A 156 -10.74 -0.80 8.35
CA GLU A 156 -9.74 0.14 8.89
C GLU A 156 -8.34 -0.13 8.36
N ASN A 157 -7.44 0.84 8.56
CA ASN A 157 -6.00 0.71 8.31
C ASN A 157 -5.63 0.25 6.88
N VAL A 158 -6.42 0.63 5.87
CA VAL A 158 -6.12 0.30 4.47
C VAL A 158 -4.81 0.93 4.05
N ASN A 159 -3.87 0.09 3.64
CA ASN A 159 -2.53 0.49 3.25
C ASN A 159 -2.05 -0.33 2.05
N VAL A 160 -1.44 0.36 1.09
CA VAL A 160 -0.79 -0.22 -0.10
C VAL A 160 0.65 0.27 -0.08
N VAL A 161 1.58 -0.64 0.20
CA VAL A 161 3.01 -0.32 0.36
C VAL A 161 3.80 -0.97 -0.76
N LEU A 162 4.64 -0.20 -1.44
CA LEU A 162 5.59 -0.74 -2.41
C LEU A 162 6.63 -1.61 -1.69
N ASP A 163 6.75 -2.89 -2.05
CA ASP A 163 7.65 -3.87 -1.42
C ASP A 163 9.13 -3.60 -1.72
N SER A 164 9.41 -2.72 -2.68
CA SER A 164 10.75 -2.27 -2.99
C SER A 164 11.24 -1.20 -2.00
N SER A 165 11.39 -1.58 -0.73
CA SER A 165 12.53 -1.03 -0.02
C SER A 165 13.76 -1.72 -0.62
N PRO A 166 14.64 -1.03 -1.37
CA PRO A 166 15.90 -1.65 -1.74
C PRO A 166 16.53 -2.14 -0.45
N ALA A 167 16.72 -3.46 -0.32
CA ALA A 167 17.40 -4.05 0.84
C ALA A 167 18.60 -3.14 1.10
N PRO A 168 18.70 -2.50 2.28
CA PRO A 168 19.62 -1.39 2.50
C PRO A 168 20.96 -1.87 1.99
N VAL A 169 21.41 -1.25 0.88
CA VAL A 169 22.65 -1.67 0.23
C VAL A 169 23.68 -1.58 1.34
N PRO A 170 24.27 -2.70 1.80
CA PRO A 170 25.20 -2.66 2.91
C PRO A 170 26.21 -1.60 2.55
N GLU A 171 26.29 -0.53 3.34
CA GLU A 171 27.07 0.65 2.96
C GLU A 171 28.40 0.13 2.45
N PRO A 172 28.71 0.32 1.15
CA PRO A 172 29.85 -0.37 0.57
C PRO A 172 31.04 0.03 1.43
N GLY A 173 31.98 -0.89 1.62
CA GLY A 173 33.15 -0.69 2.48
C GLY A 173 33.91 0.62 2.25
N THR A 174 33.55 1.48 1.30
CA THR A 174 33.77 2.94 1.23
C THR A 174 33.94 3.66 2.56
N MET A 175 33.08 3.52 3.58
CA MET A 175 33.33 4.17 4.87
C MET A 175 34.61 3.62 5.52
N LEU A 176 34.75 2.29 5.53
CA LEU A 176 35.95 1.60 6.01
C LEU A 176 37.19 1.92 5.15
N LEU A 177 37.04 2.05 3.83
CA LEU A 177 38.08 2.35 2.85
C LEU A 177 38.54 3.80 2.97
N MET A 178 37.60 4.72 3.25
CA MET A 178 37.88 6.13 3.51
C MET A 178 38.63 6.28 4.83
N LEU A 179 38.20 5.58 5.89
CA LEU A 179 38.88 5.59 7.19
C LEU A 179 40.28 4.95 7.12
N THR A 180 40.43 3.80 6.45
CA THR A 180 41.72 3.13 6.25
C THR A 180 42.64 3.91 5.31
N GLY A 181 42.09 4.58 4.30
CA GLY A 181 42.83 5.48 3.40
C GLY A 181 43.38 6.71 4.12
N LEU A 182 42.56 7.37 4.96
CA LEU A 182 42.98 8.54 5.73
C LEU A 182 44.06 8.21 6.77
N THR A 183 43.93 7.07 7.46
CA THR A 183 44.95 6.59 8.41
C THR A 183 46.26 6.23 7.70
N GLY A 184 46.19 5.58 6.53
CA GLY A 184 47.35 5.31 5.68
C GLY A 184 48.08 6.58 5.21
N LEU A 185 47.33 7.59 4.75
CA LEU A 185 47.87 8.90 4.37
C LEU A 185 48.54 9.62 5.55
N GLY A 186 47.91 9.62 6.72
CA GLY A 186 48.47 10.21 7.94
C GLY A 186 49.80 9.56 8.35
N ALA A 187 49.90 8.23 8.28
CA ALA A 187 51.13 7.51 8.58
C ALA A 187 52.25 7.82 7.57
N ALA A 188 51.93 7.90 6.28
CA ALA A 188 52.88 8.26 5.23
C ALA A 188 53.43 9.70 5.40
N MET A 189 52.58 10.65 5.80
CA MET A 189 53.01 12.04 6.04
C MET A 189 53.94 12.17 7.26
N LYS A 190 53.72 11.41 8.34
CA LYS A 190 54.63 11.41 9.51
C LYS A 190 56.03 10.88 9.18
N ARG A 191 56.14 9.85 8.33
CA ARG A 191 57.45 9.32 7.88
C ARG A 191 58.29 10.34 7.12
N LYS A 192 57.68 11.17 6.26
CA LYS A 192 58.41 12.21 5.50
C LYS A 192 59.03 13.29 6.41
N LYS A 193 58.35 13.71 7.48
CA LYS A 193 58.91 14.69 8.43
C LYS A 193 60.16 14.15 9.14
N HIS A 194 60.15 12.87 9.52
CA HIS A 194 61.27 12.26 10.24
C HIS A 194 62.55 12.14 9.40
N LEU A 195 62.41 11.98 8.08
CA LEU A 195 63.53 11.93 7.14
C LEU A 195 64.08 13.33 6.79
N SER A 196 63.29 14.39 6.98
CA SER A 196 63.70 15.78 6.73
C SER A 196 64.55 16.39 7.85
N SER A 197 64.51 15.84 9.07
CA SER A 197 65.32 16.31 10.22
C SER A 197 66.73 15.71 10.29
N TYR A 198 67.12 14.89 9.31
CA TYR A 198 68.45 14.27 9.22
C TYR A 198 69.40 14.94 8.20
N LYS A 199 69.11 16.20 7.83
CA LYS A 199 70.02 17.07 7.08
C LYS A 199 70.39 18.27 7.94
#